data_AF-A0A529P3I4-F1
#
_entry.id   AF-A0A529P3I4-F1
#
_cell.length_a   1.000
_cell.length_b   1.000
_cell.length_c   1.000
_cell.angle_alpha   90.00
_cell.angle_beta   90.00
_cell.angle_gamma   90.00
#
_symmetry.space_group_name_H-M   'P 1'
#
loop_
_entity.id
_entity.type
_entity.pdbx_description
1 polymer ?
#
loop_
_entity_poly.entity_id
_entity_poly.type
_entity_poly.pdbx_seq_one_letter_code
_entity_poly.pdbx_strand_id
1 'polypeptide(L)' 'VEAICDEIMVMYNGQRVEQITPDKVKAPAHPYSKLLFSSVPKLDPTWLDGLVRDPQLVSQYGHR' A
#
# COMPACT_ATOMS: atom_id res chain seq x y z
N VAL A 1 7.05 8.61 -9.92
CA VAL A 1 6.38 7.93 -11.05
C VAL A 1 4.94 7.74 -10.63
N GLU A 2 4.02 8.49 -11.22
CA GLU A 2 2.59 8.11 -11.16
C GLU A 2 2.43 6.85 -12.03
N ALA A 3 1.54 5.93 -11.65
CA ALA A 3 1.44 4.63 -12.28
C ALA A 3 1.26 4.76 -13.81
N ILE A 4 1.96 3.93 -14.59
CA ILE A 4 1.89 3.92 -16.06
C ILE A 4 0.65 3.14 -16.55
N CYS A 5 -0.01 2.43 -15.65
CA CYS A 5 -1.18 1.61 -15.93
C CYS A 5 -2.47 2.41 -15.81
N ASP A 6 -3.51 2.03 -16.56
CA ASP A 6 -4.85 2.62 -16.43
C ASP A 6 -5.61 2.12 -15.19
N GLU A 7 -5.29 0.90 -14.74
CA GLU A 7 -5.90 0.26 -13.58
C GLU A 7 -4.87 -0.50 -12.72
N ILE A 8 -5.17 -0.59 -11.43
CA ILE A 8 -4.33 -1.26 -10.43
C ILE A 8 -5.20 -2.23 -9.63
N MET A 9 -4.82 -3.50 -9.63
CA MET A 9 -5.41 -4.53 -8.79
C MET A 9 -4.50 -4.86 -7.61
N VAL A 10 -5.01 -4.77 -6.40
CA VAL A 10 -4.31 -5.19 -5.17
C VAL A 10 -4.81 -6.57 -4.75
N MET A 11 -3.87 -7.47 -4.48
CA MET A 11 -4.15 -8.83 -4.05
C MET A 11 -3.50 -9.12 -2.70
N TYR A 12 -4.17 -9.91 -1.88
CA TYR A 12 -3.64 -10.47 -0.64
C TYR A 12 -4.04 -11.95 -0.55
N ASN A 13 -3.08 -12.81 -0.23
CA ASN A 13 -3.28 -14.26 -0.11
C ASN A 13 -4.05 -14.89 -1.29
N GLY A 14 -3.66 -14.52 -2.52
CA GLY A 14 -4.30 -15.01 -3.76
C GLY A 14 -5.69 -14.44 -4.06
N GLN A 15 -6.23 -13.57 -3.21
CA GLN A 15 -7.54 -12.95 -3.41
C GLN A 15 -7.40 -11.48 -3.80
N ARG A 16 -8.27 -11.01 -4.70
CA ARG A 16 -8.39 -9.58 -5.03
C ARG A 16 -9.04 -8.85 -3.84
N VAL A 17 -8.33 -7.88 -3.27
CA VAL A 17 -8.81 -7.08 -2.13
C VAL A 17 -9.19 -5.65 -2.50
N GLU A 18 -8.61 -5.11 -3.58
CA GLU A 18 -8.97 -3.78 -4.07
C GLU A 18 -8.69 -3.66 -5.57
N GLN A 19 -9.47 -2.81 -6.27
CA GLN A 19 -9.21 -2.41 -7.65
C GLN A 19 -9.43 -0.90 -7.73
N ILE A 20 -8.41 -0.17 -8.17
CA ILE A 20 -8.39 1.29 -8.16
C ILE A 20 -7.74 1.83 -9.43
N THR A 21 -8.07 3.07 -9.76
CA THR A 21 -7.37 3.86 -10.76
C THR A 21 -6.12 4.52 -10.16
N PRO A 22 -5.12 4.91 -10.97
CA PRO A 22 -3.87 5.52 -10.51
C PRO A 22 -4.04 6.73 -9.58
N ASP A 23 -5.04 7.57 -9.83
CA ASP A 23 -5.37 8.75 -9.04
C ASP A 23 -5.79 8.42 -7.60
N LYS A 24 -6.29 7.19 -7.37
CA LYS A 24 -6.72 6.71 -6.05
C LYS A 24 -5.61 6.05 -5.22
N VAL A 25 -4.42 5.86 -5.78
CA VAL A 25 -3.25 5.31 -5.05
C VAL A 25 -2.86 6.15 -3.84
N LYS A 26 -3.12 7.46 -3.88
CA LYS A 26 -2.81 8.39 -2.77
C LYS A 26 -3.79 8.26 -1.60
N ALA A 27 -4.95 7.63 -1.80
CA ALA A 27 -5.98 7.45 -0.79
C ALA A 27 -6.70 6.10 -0.96
N PRO A 28 -5.99 4.97 -0.79
CA PRO A 28 -6.58 3.65 -0.94
C PRO A 28 -7.57 3.37 0.19
N ALA A 29 -8.65 2.64 -0.09
CA ALA A 29 -9.69 2.35 0.89
C ALA A 29 -9.31 1.15 1.77
N HIS A 30 -8.73 0.09 1.18
CA HIS A 30 -8.46 -1.15 1.89
C HIS A 30 -7.25 -1.00 2.85
N PRO A 31 -7.33 -1.46 4.11
CA PRO A 31 -6.24 -1.32 5.08
C PRO A 31 -4.91 -1.94 4.61
N TYR A 32 -4.97 -3.10 3.96
CA TYR A 32 -3.78 -3.70 3.35
C TYR A 32 -3.16 -2.83 2.26
N SER A 33 -3.97 -2.25 1.38
CA SER A 33 -3.47 -1.37 0.31
C SER A 33 -2.80 -0.13 0.89
N LYS A 34 -3.31 0.44 1.99
CA LYS A 34 -2.65 1.54 2.71
C LYS A 34 -1.24 1.14 3.15
N LEU A 35 -1.07 -0.05 3.74
CA LEU A 35 0.24 -0.56 4.13
C LEU A 35 1.16 -0.83 2.92
N LEU A 36 0.61 -1.43 1.86
CA LEU A 36 1.36 -1.76 0.65
C LEU A 36 1.92 -0.50 -0.02
N PHE A 37 1.06 0.51 -0.26
CA PHE A 37 1.48 1.74 -0.89
C PHE A 37 2.38 2.60 0.01
N SER A 38 2.21 2.55 1.33
CA SER A 38 3.11 3.25 2.26
C SER A 38 4.49 2.61 2.35
N SER A 39 4.62 1.34 1.94
CA SER A 39 5.89 0.61 1.88
C SER A 39 6.72 0.92 0.63
N VAL A 40 6.23 1.75 -0.29
CA VAL A 40 6.97 2.18 -1.49
C VAL A 40 8.11 3.10 -1.08
N PRO A 41 9.39 2.74 -1.37
CA PRO A 41 10.54 3.57 -1.03
C PRO A 41 10.49 4.94 -1.70
N LYS A 42 10.96 5.96 -0.97
CA LYS A 42 11.11 7.33 -1.49
C LYS A 42 12.58 7.67 -1.67
N LEU A 43 12.85 8.74 -2.44
CA LEU A 43 14.21 9.21 -2.71
C LEU A 43 14.96 9.68 -1.45
N ASP A 44 14.20 10.13 -0.44
CA ASP A 44 14.75 10.48 0.86
C ASP A 44 15.22 9.21 1.60
N PRO A 45 16.51 9.06 1.96
CA PRO A 45 17.02 7.87 2.64
C PRO A 45 16.42 7.66 4.05
N THR A 46 15.83 8.69 4.65
CA THR A 46 15.18 8.64 5.97
C THR A 46 13.66 8.45 5.87
N TRP A 47 13.13 8.15 4.68
CA TRP A 47 11.68 8.04 4.44
C TRP A 47 10.94 7.08 5.36
N LEU A 48 11.65 6.06 5.86
CA LEU A 48 11.07 5.04 6.71
C LEU A 48 10.92 5.50 8.17
N ASP A 49 11.77 6.40 8.64
CA ASP A 49 11.85 6.81 10.05
C ASP A 49 10.57 7.54 10.50
N GLY A 50 9.91 8.25 9.58
CA GLY A 50 8.65 8.95 9.81
C GLY A 50 7.40 8.12 9.49
N LEU A 51 7.54 6.86 9.09
CA LEU A 51 6.40 6.04 8.69
C LEU A 51 5.64 5.52 9.93
N VAL A 52 4.51 6.15 10.26
CA VAL A 52 3.62 5.66 11.31
C VAL A 52 2.97 4.36 10.84
N ARG A 53 3.36 3.24 11.45
CA ARG A 53 2.76 1.92 11.23
C ARG A 53 1.75 1.66 12.32
N ASP A 54 0.51 1.39 11.94
CA ASP A 54 -0.49 0.85 12.86
C ASP A 54 -0.08 -0.58 13.26
N PRO A 55 0.26 -0.85 14.53
CA PRO A 55 0.70 -2.17 14.97
C PRO A 55 -0.35 -3.26 14.75
N GLN A 56 -1.65 -2.93 14.82
CA GLN A 56 -2.73 -3.89 14.61
C GLN A 56 -2.79 -4.33 13.16
N LEU A 57 -2.68 -3.37 12.22
CA LEU A 57 -2.67 -3.68 10.79
C LEU A 57 -1.41 -4.47 10.41
N VAL A 58 -0.24 -4.09 10.95
CA VAL A 58 1.00 -4.84 10.68
C VAL A 58 0.91 -6.26 11.22
N SER A 59 0.33 -6.46 12.40
CA SER A 59 0.08 -7.81 12.90
C SER A 59 -0.89 -8.56 11.99
N GLN A 60 -2.01 -7.95 11.60
CA GLN A 60 -3.04 -8.59 10.79
C GLN A 60 -2.54 -9.05 9.41
N TYR A 61 -1.66 -8.29 8.76
CA TYR A 61 -1.19 -8.53 7.39
C TYR A 61 0.30 -8.91 7.26
N GLY A 62 1.05 -8.89 8.37
CA GLY A 62 2.48 -9.19 8.39
C GLY A 62 2.80 -10.68 8.57
N HIS A 63 1.82 -11.48 8.97
CA HIS A 63 1.96 -12.93 9.09
C HIS A 63 1.72 -13.58 7.72
N ARG A 64 2.73 -14.33 7.24
CA ARG A 64 2.64 -15.22 6.08
C ARG A 64 2.29 -16.63 6.53
#